data_AF-A0A6A7GD99-F1
#
_entry.id   AF-A0A6A7GD99-F1
#
_cell.length_a   1.000
_cell.length_b   1.000
_cell.length_c   1.000
_cell.angle_alpha   90.00
_cell.angle_beta   90.00
_cell.angle_gamma   90.00
#
_symmetry.space_group_name_H-M   'P 1'
#
loop_
_entity.id
_entity.type
_entity.pdbx_description
1 polymer ?
#
loop_
_entity_poly.entity_id
_entity_poly.type
_entity_poly.pdbx_seq_one_letter_code
_entity_poly.pdbx_strand_id
1 'polypeptide(L)'
;MEMDTSNSGSESAVEDRLASTGGGGEELHNSGSVTTSSSYGGQLLLSLVVIGGMAWVLTMLSRRTLKWDIRRYYAMNKHHWCSSALFTQPSHCSVCAAVIVASGGAFCDCCGLYTDNDECITNADCKLPCKPMTDATAADTAHHWVKGNLPIGGCGCAVCGEECGEGVGLRDYLCAWCGGTVHSACKTNVARACDFGSVREFVVPPHCVQLGRVRLTGRYTIRRVTSPADTEHWTPVIVIGNALAGSSEAESVLSAFRRVLNPLQVVDVSSVTVEEAVRWCRLLYDKLLQHSTPRKVKLVIAGGDGTIAWVLNTLHTKKLMQCVEIALVPLGTGNDLSRVLGWGGALDSTPLDVAQYLR
;
A
#
# COMPACT_ATOMS: atom_id res chain seq x y z
N MET A 1 -29.63 26.75 -72.17
CA MET A 1 -30.65 26.03 -71.40
C MET A 1 -30.57 26.60 -70.00
N GLU A 2 -31.58 27.41 -69.71
CA GLU A 2 -31.88 28.29 -68.57
C GLU A 2 -31.57 27.70 -67.18
N MET A 3 -31.44 28.42 -66.07
CA MET A 3 -31.18 29.83 -65.70
C MET A 3 -31.01 29.81 -64.17
N ASP A 4 -29.94 30.42 -63.67
CA ASP A 4 -29.97 31.57 -62.74
C ASP A 4 -30.82 31.48 -61.44
N THR A 5 -30.23 31.37 -60.24
CA THR A 5 -29.46 32.33 -59.41
C THR A 5 -30.31 33.02 -58.34
N SER A 6 -29.70 33.16 -57.14
CA SER A 6 -29.82 34.30 -56.19
C SER A 6 -31.17 34.48 -55.46
N ASN A 7 -31.31 35.10 -54.30
CA ASN A 7 -30.48 35.58 -53.18
C ASN A 7 -31.47 36.28 -52.22
N SER A 8 -31.12 36.36 -50.93
CA SER A 8 -31.47 37.42 -49.95
C SER A 8 -32.92 37.85 -49.66
N GLY A 9 -33.18 38.17 -48.39
CA GLY A 9 -34.07 39.29 -48.03
C GLY A 9 -34.96 39.09 -46.82
N SER A 10 -34.80 39.98 -45.83
CA SER A 10 -35.46 40.14 -44.52
C SER A 10 -36.84 40.82 -44.58
N GLU A 11 -37.42 41.10 -43.38
CA GLU A 11 -38.59 41.96 -43.00
C GLU A 11 -39.85 41.14 -42.62
N SER A 12 -40.35 41.12 -41.37
CA SER A 12 -40.87 42.12 -40.40
C SER A 12 -42.34 42.53 -40.61
N ALA A 13 -43.14 42.35 -39.54
CA ALA A 13 -44.50 42.89 -39.26
C ALA A 13 -45.61 42.44 -40.24
N VAL A 14 -46.89 42.25 -39.89
CA VAL A 14 -47.92 43.10 -39.24
C VAL A 14 -49.07 42.12 -38.87
N GLU A 15 -49.51 41.99 -37.61
CA GLU A 15 -50.72 42.61 -37.01
C GLU A 15 -52.04 42.46 -37.79
N ASP A 16 -53.09 41.95 -37.11
CA ASP A 16 -54.39 42.66 -36.90
C ASP A 16 -55.40 41.73 -36.19
N ARG A 17 -55.81 42.06 -34.95
CA ARG A 17 -57.05 42.80 -34.53
C ARG A 17 -58.21 41.85 -34.20
N LEU A 18 -59.11 42.06 -33.24
CA LEU A 18 -59.62 43.25 -32.55
C LEU A 18 -60.45 42.82 -31.31
N ALA A 19 -60.37 43.61 -30.22
CA ALA A 19 -61.45 44.05 -29.28
C ALA A 19 -62.37 43.01 -28.58
N SER A 20 -62.86 43.19 -27.34
CA SER A 20 -62.70 44.16 -26.25
C SER A 20 -63.65 43.76 -25.10
N THR A 21 -63.30 44.12 -23.85
CA THR A 21 -64.18 44.42 -22.68
C THR A 21 -65.11 43.29 -22.15
N GLY A 22 -64.95 42.75 -20.92
CA GLY A 22 -65.14 43.40 -19.59
C GLY A 22 -66.65 43.42 -19.24
N GLY A 23 -67.20 43.02 -18.09
CA GLY A 23 -66.81 42.51 -16.77
C GLY A 23 -68.10 42.48 -15.91
N GLY A 24 -68.15 41.70 -14.81
CA GLY A 24 -69.26 41.63 -13.82
C GLY A 24 -69.46 40.17 -13.35
N GLY A 25 -69.17 39.80 -12.09
CA GLY A 25 -70.04 39.92 -10.90
C GLY A 25 -71.12 38.82 -10.93
N GLU A 26 -71.34 37.90 -9.99
CA GLU A 26 -71.24 37.89 -8.52
C GLU A 26 -71.17 36.44 -7.96
N GLU A 27 -70.54 36.34 -6.79
CA GLU A 27 -70.78 35.52 -5.58
C GLU A 27 -71.37 34.07 -5.52
N LEU A 28 -70.62 33.29 -4.70
CA LEU A 28 -71.03 32.37 -3.61
C LEU A 28 -71.77 31.05 -3.92
N HIS A 29 -71.09 29.91 -3.69
CA HIS A 29 -71.39 29.06 -2.52
C HIS A 29 -70.32 27.97 -2.26
N ASN A 30 -70.08 27.76 -0.97
CA ASN A 30 -69.11 26.89 -0.32
C ASN A 30 -69.68 25.46 -0.11
N SER A 31 -68.85 24.42 -0.27
CA SER A 31 -69.02 23.07 0.33
C SER A 31 -67.67 22.34 0.31
N GLY A 32 -67.13 22.04 1.48
CA GLY A 32 -65.73 21.62 1.64
C GLY A 32 -65.42 20.13 1.50
N SER A 33 -64.14 19.80 1.66
CA SER A 33 -63.68 18.64 2.43
C SER A 33 -62.21 18.83 2.84
N VAL A 34 -61.98 18.68 4.14
CA VAL A 34 -60.67 18.59 4.80
C VAL A 34 -60.23 17.14 4.76
N THR A 35 -58.94 16.86 4.50
CA THR A 35 -58.06 15.81 5.10
C THR A 35 -57.05 15.20 4.12
N THR A 36 -55.89 15.84 3.89
CA THR A 36 -54.69 15.15 3.33
C THR A 36 -53.35 15.78 3.77
N SER A 37 -53.20 16.12 5.06
CA SER A 37 -51.88 16.61 5.58
C SER A 37 -51.14 15.62 6.49
N SER A 38 -51.76 14.50 6.88
CA SER A 38 -51.18 13.55 7.86
C SER A 38 -50.28 12.46 7.25
N SER A 39 -50.46 12.11 5.96
CA SER A 39 -49.75 10.98 5.33
C SER A 39 -48.28 11.29 5.02
N TYR A 40 -47.97 12.52 4.62
CA TYR A 40 -46.62 12.93 4.22
C TYR A 40 -45.62 12.94 5.38
N GLY A 41 -46.07 13.30 6.59
CA GLY A 41 -45.21 13.34 7.78
C GLY A 41 -44.69 11.95 8.17
N GLY A 42 -45.53 10.92 8.08
CA GLY A 42 -45.13 9.53 8.38
C GLY A 42 -44.14 8.96 7.36
N GLN A 43 -44.31 9.28 6.07
CA GLN A 43 -43.40 8.85 5.01
C GLN A 43 -42.02 9.53 5.09
N LEU A 44 -41.97 10.81 5.45
CA LEU A 44 -40.72 11.55 5.69
C LEU A 44 -39.95 10.95 6.88
N LEU A 45 -40.64 10.64 7.97
CA LEU A 45 -40.01 10.06 9.16
C LEU A 45 -39.41 8.68 8.87
N LEU A 46 -40.15 7.82 8.15
CA LEU A 46 -39.67 6.50 7.76
C LEU A 46 -38.43 6.58 6.87
N SER A 47 -38.43 7.52 5.92
CA SER A 47 -37.31 7.74 4.99
C SER A 47 -36.05 8.20 5.71
N LEU A 48 -36.18 9.09 6.70
CA LEU A 48 -35.06 9.55 7.52
C LEU A 48 -34.47 8.42 8.39
N VAL A 49 -35.31 7.53 8.93
CA VAL A 49 -34.85 6.35 9.69
C VAL A 49 -34.11 5.36 8.79
N VAL A 50 -34.61 5.11 7.57
CA VAL A 50 -33.93 4.23 6.60
C VAL A 50 -32.60 4.83 6.13
N ILE A 51 -32.56 6.13 5.81
CA ILE A 51 -31.33 6.83 5.42
C ILE A 51 -30.33 6.83 6.58
N GLY A 52 -30.78 7.12 7.80
CA GLY A 52 -29.96 7.06 9.01
C GLY A 52 -29.43 5.66 9.28
N GLY A 53 -30.26 4.63 9.10
CA GLY A 53 -29.88 3.23 9.22
C GLY A 53 -28.87 2.80 8.15
N MET A 54 -29.08 3.18 6.89
CA MET A 54 -28.16 2.92 5.79
C MET A 54 -26.85 3.67 5.97
N ALA A 55 -26.87 4.93 6.40
CA ALA A 55 -25.67 5.69 6.73
C ALA A 55 -24.93 5.11 7.93
N TRP A 56 -25.65 4.59 8.93
CA TRP A 56 -25.07 3.88 10.08
C TRP A 56 -24.46 2.54 9.68
N VAL A 57 -25.12 1.77 8.81
CA VAL A 57 -24.57 0.52 8.25
C VAL A 57 -23.37 0.82 7.37
N LEU A 58 -23.42 1.82 6.50
CA LEU A 58 -22.29 2.25 5.67
C LEU A 58 -21.15 2.78 6.52
N THR A 59 -21.40 3.54 7.58
CA THR A 59 -20.35 3.96 8.52
C THR A 59 -19.86 2.80 9.38
N MET A 60 -20.66 1.80 9.71
CA MET A 60 -20.21 0.58 10.40
C MET A 60 -19.39 -0.33 9.49
N LEU A 61 -19.79 -0.50 8.23
CA LEU A 61 -19.04 -1.24 7.21
C LEU A 61 -17.76 -0.51 6.84
N SER A 62 -17.83 0.81 6.66
CA SER A 62 -16.67 1.71 6.51
C SER A 62 -15.78 1.67 7.75
N ARG A 63 -16.33 1.65 8.98
CA ARG A 63 -15.54 1.48 10.21
C ARG A 63 -15.00 0.06 10.39
N ARG A 64 -15.60 -0.95 9.76
CA ARG A 64 -15.08 -2.34 9.71
C ARG A 64 -13.95 -2.46 8.69
N THR A 65 -14.05 -1.82 7.54
CA THR A 65 -12.94 -1.72 6.57
C THR A 65 -11.83 -0.78 7.07
N LEU A 66 -12.15 0.33 7.73
CA LEU A 66 -11.20 1.22 8.42
C LEU A 66 -10.72 0.69 9.79
N LYS A 67 -11.29 -0.41 10.32
CA LYS A 67 -10.78 -1.05 11.57
C LYS A 67 -9.40 -1.67 11.35
N TRP A 68 -9.02 -1.89 10.09
CA TRP A 68 -7.64 -2.03 9.63
C TRP A 68 -6.93 -0.66 9.62
N ASP A 69 -6.97 -0.03 10.78
CA ASP A 69 -6.64 1.36 11.06
C ASP A 69 -5.27 1.75 10.47
N ILE A 70 -5.26 2.75 9.59
CA ILE A 70 -4.05 3.41 9.05
C ILE A 70 -3.09 3.84 10.17
N ARG A 71 -3.57 4.05 11.41
CA ARG A 71 -2.73 4.31 12.59
C ARG A 71 -1.86 3.12 13.01
N ARG A 72 -2.24 1.89 12.64
CA ARG A 72 -1.51 0.65 12.95
C ARG A 72 -0.33 0.40 12.00
N TYR A 73 -0.31 1.07 10.84
CA TYR A 73 0.68 0.89 9.76
C TYR A 73 2.14 1.10 10.20
N TYR A 74 2.38 1.95 11.20
CA TYR A 74 3.72 2.15 11.79
C TYR A 74 3.72 2.01 13.32
N ALA A 75 2.88 1.11 13.86
CA ALA A 75 3.15 0.63 15.22
C ALA A 75 4.46 -0.16 15.17
N MET A 76 5.52 0.41 15.75
CA MET A 76 6.88 -0.13 15.67
C MET A 76 6.90 -1.64 15.94
N ASN A 77 7.51 -2.39 15.02
CA ASN A 77 7.71 -3.85 15.13
C ASN A 77 6.39 -4.67 15.28
N LYS A 78 5.26 -4.15 14.79
CA LYS A 78 4.00 -4.90 14.70
C LYS A 78 3.82 -5.54 13.33
N HIS A 79 2.94 -6.54 13.27
CA HIS A 79 2.52 -7.17 12.02
C HIS A 79 1.71 -6.17 11.19
N HIS A 80 1.99 -6.17 9.89
CA HIS A 80 1.17 -5.50 8.90
C HIS A 80 0.40 -6.58 8.14
N TRP A 81 -0.88 -6.75 8.49
CA TRP A 81 -1.71 -7.84 7.99
C TRP A 81 -2.46 -7.40 6.73
N CYS A 82 -2.35 -8.23 5.69
CA CYS A 82 -3.06 -8.10 4.43
C CYS A 82 -4.08 -9.24 4.32
N SER A 83 -5.32 -8.91 3.99
CA SER A 83 -6.33 -9.92 3.66
C SER A 83 -6.03 -10.48 2.28
N SER A 84 -5.95 -11.81 2.16
CA SER A 84 -5.91 -12.45 0.84
C SER A 84 -7.28 -13.02 0.52
N ALA A 85 -7.83 -12.65 -0.63
CA ALA A 85 -9.08 -13.23 -1.11
C ALA A 85 -8.89 -14.66 -1.64
N LEU A 86 -7.66 -15.03 -2.04
CA LEU A 86 -7.32 -16.32 -2.63
C LEU A 86 -5.84 -16.64 -2.36
N PHE A 87 -5.58 -17.63 -1.51
CA PHE A 87 -4.23 -18.22 -1.42
C PHE A 87 -4.06 -19.17 -2.60
N THR A 88 -3.09 -18.88 -3.48
CA THR A 88 -2.78 -19.71 -4.65
C THR A 88 -2.12 -21.05 -4.28
N GLN A 89 -1.64 -21.17 -3.04
CA GLN A 89 -1.04 -22.39 -2.49
C GLN A 89 -1.69 -22.76 -1.15
N PRO A 90 -1.87 -24.07 -0.87
CA PRO A 90 -2.37 -24.53 0.42
C PRO A 90 -1.41 -24.10 1.54
N SER A 91 -1.85 -23.12 2.32
CA SER A 91 -1.07 -22.51 3.40
C SER A 91 -1.62 -22.95 4.75
N HIS A 92 -0.79 -22.92 5.80
CA HIS A 92 -1.21 -23.26 7.16
C HIS A 92 -1.15 -22.03 8.06
N CYS A 93 -2.12 -21.90 8.96
CA CYS A 93 -2.13 -20.84 9.96
C CYS A 93 -0.95 -20.99 10.91
N SER A 94 -0.11 -19.97 11.01
CA SER A 94 1.08 -19.94 11.87
C SER A 94 0.79 -19.98 13.37
N VAL A 95 -0.49 -19.92 13.78
CA VAL A 95 -0.93 -19.98 15.18
C VAL A 95 -1.55 -21.32 15.52
N CYS A 96 -2.63 -21.72 14.84
CA CYS A 96 -3.38 -22.95 15.13
C CYS A 96 -2.94 -24.16 14.27
N ALA A 97 -2.04 -23.96 13.31
CA ALA A 97 -1.58 -24.95 12.34
C ALA A 97 -2.66 -25.52 11.40
N ALA A 98 -3.89 -25.01 11.45
CA ALA A 98 -4.96 -25.41 10.54
C ALA A 98 -4.64 -25.02 9.10
N VAL A 99 -5.13 -25.81 8.13
CA VAL A 99 -5.07 -25.48 6.72
C VAL A 99 -5.96 -24.27 6.45
N ILE A 100 -5.42 -23.27 5.76
CA ILE A 100 -6.13 -22.08 5.33
C ILE A 100 -6.85 -22.41 4.02
N VAL A 101 -8.17 -22.45 4.09
CA VAL A 101 -9.02 -22.70 2.92
C VAL A 101 -9.04 -21.45 2.05
N ALA A 102 -9.13 -21.63 0.73
CA ALA A 102 -8.99 -20.56 -0.27
C ALA A 102 -9.94 -19.35 -0.09
N SER A 103 -11.00 -19.46 0.72
CA SER A 103 -12.03 -18.43 0.92
C SER A 103 -11.89 -17.59 2.21
N GLY A 104 -10.71 -17.54 2.83
CA GLY A 104 -10.48 -16.64 3.96
C GLY A 104 -9.13 -16.80 4.63
N GLY A 105 -8.54 -15.68 5.02
CA GLY A 105 -7.31 -15.61 5.82
C GLY A 105 -6.56 -14.31 5.60
N ALA A 106 -5.53 -14.09 6.40
CA ALA A 106 -4.64 -12.94 6.32
C ALA A 106 -3.19 -13.42 6.35
N PHE A 107 -2.31 -12.61 5.79
CA PHE A 107 -0.87 -12.81 5.91
C PHE A 107 -0.20 -11.51 6.30
N CYS A 108 0.93 -11.58 7.01
CA CYS A 108 1.75 -10.42 7.27
C CYS A 108 2.75 -10.23 6.13
N ASP A 109 2.68 -9.11 5.42
CA ASP A 109 3.59 -8.83 4.30
C ASP A 109 5.03 -8.50 4.75
N CYS A 110 5.24 -8.10 6.01
CA CYS A 110 6.56 -7.89 6.57
C CYS A 110 7.30 -9.21 6.88
N CYS A 111 6.68 -10.11 7.67
CA CYS A 111 7.35 -11.31 8.17
C CYS A 111 6.96 -12.60 7.42
N GLY A 112 5.81 -12.63 6.75
CA GLY A 112 5.30 -13.82 6.06
C GLY A 112 4.54 -14.81 6.96
N LEU A 113 4.04 -14.38 8.12
CA LEU A 113 3.10 -15.19 8.90
C LEU A 113 1.74 -15.26 8.20
N TYR A 114 1.05 -16.38 8.36
CA TYR A 114 -0.30 -16.59 7.85
C TYR A 114 -1.26 -16.88 9.00
N THR A 115 -2.49 -16.42 8.88
CA THR A 115 -3.56 -16.66 9.86
C THR A 115 -4.86 -16.95 9.12
N ASP A 116 -5.62 -17.93 9.60
CA ASP A 116 -6.90 -18.33 9.02
C ASP A 116 -8.07 -17.43 9.44
N ASN A 117 -7.98 -16.74 10.59
CA ASN A 117 -9.07 -15.94 11.14
C ASN A 117 -8.59 -14.78 12.04
N ASP A 118 -9.51 -13.89 12.42
CA ASP A 118 -9.25 -12.70 13.26
C ASP A 118 -8.76 -13.03 14.68
N GLU A 119 -9.14 -14.17 15.24
CA GLU A 119 -8.66 -14.62 16.54
C GLU A 119 -7.18 -15.01 16.46
N CYS A 120 -6.78 -15.70 15.40
CA CYS A 120 -5.40 -16.01 15.09
C CYS A 120 -4.57 -14.76 14.82
N ILE A 121 -5.12 -13.73 14.16
CA ILE A 121 -4.47 -12.41 14.02
C ILE A 121 -4.16 -11.82 15.39
N THR A 122 -5.15 -11.78 16.28
CA THR A 122 -4.99 -11.21 17.63
C THR A 122 -3.98 -12.01 18.45
N ASN A 123 -4.02 -13.33 18.36
CA ASN A 123 -3.06 -14.21 19.01
C ASN A 123 -1.63 -14.01 18.48
N ALA A 124 -1.46 -13.87 17.16
CA ALA A 124 -0.17 -13.62 16.54
C ALA A 124 0.41 -12.25 16.97
N ASP A 125 -0.40 -11.19 16.99
CA ASP A 125 -0.03 -9.84 17.47
C ASP A 125 0.51 -9.83 18.92
N CYS A 126 0.08 -10.81 19.73
CA CYS A 126 0.49 -10.95 21.13
C CYS A 126 1.69 -11.89 21.32
N LYS A 127 1.72 -13.02 20.60
CA LYS A 127 2.62 -14.15 20.89
C LYS A 127 3.81 -14.26 19.94
N LEU A 128 3.69 -13.74 18.72
CA LEU A 128 4.70 -13.89 17.68
C LEU A 128 5.28 -12.52 17.33
N PRO A 129 6.61 -12.33 17.38
CA PRO A 129 7.21 -11.07 16.96
C PRO A 129 7.12 -10.91 15.45
N CYS A 130 6.97 -9.67 14.97
CA CYS A 130 7.16 -9.34 13.56
C CYS A 130 8.64 -9.07 13.26
N LYS A 131 8.97 -9.00 11.96
CA LYS A 131 10.25 -8.52 11.43
C LYS A 131 10.57 -7.13 12.04
N PRO A 132 11.69 -6.95 12.76
CA PRO A 132 11.99 -5.70 13.42
C PRO A 132 12.30 -4.61 12.40
N MET A 133 11.71 -3.43 12.56
CA MET A 133 11.97 -2.25 11.75
C MET A 133 13.24 -1.52 12.21
N THR A 134 13.49 -1.53 13.52
CA THR A 134 14.63 -0.89 14.18
C THR A 134 15.07 -1.73 15.37
N ASP A 135 16.38 -1.84 15.55
CA ASP A 135 17.05 -2.42 16.71
C ASP A 135 18.41 -1.77 16.93
N ALA A 136 18.43 -0.44 17.06
CA ALA A 136 19.66 0.36 17.11
C ALA A 136 20.56 0.08 18.33
N THR A 137 20.11 -0.77 19.27
CA THR A 137 20.89 -1.24 20.42
C THR A 137 21.67 -2.52 20.12
N ALA A 138 21.26 -3.28 19.10
CA ALA A 138 21.94 -4.49 18.70
C ALA A 138 23.21 -4.18 17.87
N ALA A 139 24.20 -5.05 17.97
CA ALA A 139 25.43 -4.94 17.17
C ALA A 139 25.22 -5.41 15.71
N ASP A 140 24.28 -6.34 15.50
CA ASP A 140 23.92 -6.90 14.21
C ASP A 140 22.41 -7.22 14.17
N THR A 141 21.93 -7.76 13.05
CA THR A 141 20.55 -8.24 12.93
C THR A 141 20.54 -9.76 12.89
N ALA A 142 19.80 -10.38 13.80
CA ALA A 142 19.63 -11.81 13.80
C ALA A 142 18.64 -12.28 12.71
N HIS A 143 18.74 -13.55 12.31
CA HIS A 143 17.71 -14.17 11.47
C HIS A 143 16.32 -14.08 12.12
N HIS A 144 15.30 -13.73 11.33
CA HIS A 144 13.91 -13.72 11.76
C HIS A 144 13.18 -14.94 11.20
N TRP A 145 13.19 -16.03 11.96
CA TRP A 145 12.68 -17.32 11.52
C TRP A 145 11.15 -17.43 11.66
N VAL A 146 10.47 -17.68 10.55
CA VAL A 146 9.05 -18.02 10.48
C VAL A 146 8.91 -19.50 10.18
N LYS A 147 8.03 -20.20 10.90
CA LYS A 147 7.87 -21.65 10.78
C LYS A 147 6.89 -21.99 9.65
N GLY A 148 7.23 -22.97 8.80
CA GLY A 148 6.34 -23.48 7.76
C GLY A 148 6.07 -22.51 6.61
N ASN A 149 5.09 -22.89 5.78
CA ASN A 149 4.70 -22.17 4.55
C ASN A 149 5.91 -21.83 3.66
N LEU A 150 6.82 -22.81 3.52
CA LEU A 150 8.01 -22.66 2.70
C LEU A 150 7.62 -22.62 1.21
N PRO A 151 8.36 -21.88 0.37
CA PRO A 151 8.16 -21.90 -1.07
C PRO A 151 8.23 -23.32 -1.64
N ILE A 152 7.41 -23.61 -2.64
CA ILE A 152 7.42 -24.89 -3.35
C ILE A 152 8.65 -24.94 -4.26
N GLY A 153 9.58 -25.85 -3.98
CA GLY A 153 10.82 -26.00 -4.73
C GLY A 153 11.89 -24.95 -4.35
N GLY A 154 13.16 -25.33 -4.46
CA GLY A 154 14.29 -24.43 -4.19
C GLY A 154 14.53 -24.12 -2.70
N CYS A 155 13.99 -24.92 -1.78
CA CYS A 155 14.09 -24.74 -0.33
C CYS A 155 15.20 -25.61 0.31
N GLY A 156 16.43 -25.51 -0.18
CA GLY A 156 17.57 -26.23 0.41
C GLY A 156 17.93 -25.73 1.81
N CYS A 157 18.15 -26.64 2.76
CA CYS A 157 18.55 -26.29 4.12
C CYS A 157 19.92 -25.61 4.13
N ALA A 158 20.01 -24.44 4.78
CA ALA A 158 21.25 -23.66 4.90
C ALA A 158 22.41 -24.39 5.61
N VAL A 159 22.17 -25.56 6.20
CA VAL A 159 23.17 -26.35 6.94
C VAL A 159 23.54 -27.63 6.21
N CYS A 160 22.56 -28.48 5.85
CA CYS A 160 22.83 -29.78 5.22
C CYS A 160 22.61 -29.81 3.71
N GLY A 161 21.98 -28.79 3.11
CA GLY A 161 21.68 -28.72 1.68
C GLY A 161 20.41 -29.47 1.25
N GLU A 162 19.91 -30.42 2.05
CA GLU A 162 18.72 -31.20 1.75
C GLU A 162 17.43 -30.36 1.76
N GLU A 163 16.40 -30.82 1.06
CA GLU A 163 15.12 -30.09 0.92
C GLU A 163 14.42 -29.90 2.27
N CYS A 164 13.99 -28.66 2.54
CA CYS A 164 13.16 -28.30 3.69
C CYS A 164 11.68 -28.42 3.36
N GLY A 165 10.84 -28.62 4.38
CA GLY A 165 9.39 -28.57 4.24
C GLY A 165 8.77 -29.88 3.75
N GLU A 166 9.49 -30.99 3.85
CA GLU A 166 8.96 -32.31 3.50
C GLU A 166 7.82 -32.72 4.46
N GLY A 167 6.66 -33.03 3.88
CA GLY A 167 5.45 -33.47 4.58
C GLY A 167 4.37 -32.39 4.71
N VAL A 168 3.31 -32.70 5.47
CA VAL A 168 2.16 -31.80 5.67
C VAL A 168 2.34 -30.96 6.95
N GLY A 169 1.87 -29.71 6.91
CA GLY A 169 1.82 -28.82 8.07
C GLY A 169 2.95 -27.77 8.12
N LEU A 170 3.06 -27.10 9.27
CA LEU A 170 4.12 -26.13 9.54
C LEU A 170 5.42 -26.83 9.88
N ARG A 171 6.28 -27.01 8.89
CA ARG A 171 7.61 -27.63 9.04
C ARG A 171 8.72 -26.66 8.70
N ASP A 172 9.82 -26.83 9.42
CA ASP A 172 11.06 -26.09 9.18
C ASP A 172 10.86 -24.57 9.21
N TYR A 173 11.88 -23.82 8.83
CA TYR A 173 11.89 -22.38 9.02
C TYR A 173 12.36 -21.65 7.77
N LEU A 174 11.75 -20.51 7.50
CA LEU A 174 12.13 -19.52 6.50
C LEU A 174 12.58 -18.24 7.21
N CYS A 175 13.72 -17.67 6.82
CA CYS A 175 14.13 -16.37 7.34
C CYS A 175 13.43 -15.24 6.58
N ALA A 176 12.75 -14.33 7.29
CA ALA A 176 12.09 -13.17 6.70
C ALA A 176 13.05 -12.07 6.20
N TRP A 177 14.35 -12.19 6.49
CA TRP A 177 15.39 -11.28 6.00
C TRP A 177 16.10 -11.83 4.77
N CYS A 178 16.86 -12.93 4.92
CA CYS A 178 17.66 -13.48 3.82
C CYS A 178 16.90 -14.42 2.88
N GLY A 179 15.68 -14.85 3.23
CA GLY A 179 14.92 -15.83 2.46
C GLY A 179 15.44 -17.27 2.52
N GLY A 180 16.52 -17.54 3.27
CA GLY A 180 17.05 -18.89 3.45
C GLY A 180 16.13 -19.78 4.28
N THR A 181 16.15 -21.09 3.98
CA THR A 181 15.41 -22.11 4.71
C THR A 181 16.33 -22.96 5.59
N VAL A 182 15.80 -23.51 6.69
CA VAL A 182 16.55 -24.41 7.56
C VAL A 182 15.63 -25.42 8.23
N HIS A 183 16.08 -26.68 8.31
CA HIS A 183 15.37 -27.69 9.09
C HIS A 183 15.26 -27.33 10.55
N SER A 184 14.20 -27.83 11.19
CA SER A 184 13.98 -27.65 12.63
C SER A 184 15.17 -28.16 13.46
N ALA A 185 15.76 -29.28 13.07
CA ALA A 185 16.94 -29.86 13.73
C ALA A 185 18.26 -29.13 13.40
N CYS A 186 18.35 -28.50 12.23
CA CYS A 186 19.56 -27.80 11.77
C CYS A 186 19.65 -26.35 12.29
N LYS A 187 18.53 -25.78 12.73
CA LYS A 187 18.42 -24.35 13.08
C LYS A 187 19.47 -23.85 14.08
N THR A 188 19.87 -24.67 15.04
CA THR A 188 20.88 -24.30 16.06
C THR A 188 22.29 -24.16 15.49
N ASN A 189 22.54 -24.71 14.31
CA ASN A 189 23.84 -24.68 13.64
C ASN A 189 23.98 -23.52 12.64
N VAL A 190 22.93 -22.71 12.46
CA VAL A 190 22.99 -21.50 11.63
C VAL A 190 23.62 -20.37 12.43
N ALA A 191 24.44 -19.55 11.76
CA ALA A 191 24.97 -18.33 12.34
C ALA A 191 23.84 -17.45 12.90
N ARG A 192 24.09 -16.76 14.02
CA ARG A 192 23.08 -15.90 14.64
C ARG A 192 22.76 -14.70 13.73
N ALA A 193 23.79 -14.06 13.20
CA ALA A 193 23.68 -12.86 12.39
C ALA A 193 23.23 -13.20 10.96
N CYS A 194 22.21 -12.49 10.49
CA CYS A 194 21.69 -12.64 9.14
C CYS A 194 22.51 -11.80 8.16
N ASP A 195 22.79 -12.38 7.00
CA ASP A 195 23.51 -11.77 5.89
C ASP A 195 22.59 -11.04 4.89
N PHE A 196 21.28 -11.06 5.11
CA PHE A 196 20.23 -10.53 4.21
C PHE A 196 20.21 -11.15 2.80
N GLY A 197 20.96 -12.23 2.56
CA GLY A 197 20.92 -13.02 1.34
C GLY A 197 21.23 -12.24 0.06
N SER A 198 20.43 -12.48 -0.97
CA SER A 198 20.64 -11.97 -2.33
C SER A 198 20.34 -10.48 -2.52
N VAL A 199 19.66 -9.85 -1.55
CA VAL A 199 19.25 -8.44 -1.60
C VAL A 199 20.02 -7.58 -0.59
N ARG A 200 21.08 -8.13 0.03
CA ARG A 200 21.82 -7.51 1.14
C ARG A 200 22.30 -6.09 0.87
N GLU A 201 22.69 -5.80 -0.37
CA GLU A 201 23.15 -4.48 -0.78
C GLU A 201 22.05 -3.42 -0.72
N PHE A 202 20.78 -3.82 -0.86
CA PHE A 202 19.63 -2.91 -0.90
C PHE A 202 19.00 -2.71 0.47
N VAL A 203 19.20 -3.63 1.42
CA VAL A 203 18.56 -3.60 2.73
C VAL A 203 19.24 -2.60 3.64
N VAL A 204 18.46 -1.79 4.36
CA VAL A 204 18.93 -1.01 5.51
C VAL A 204 18.68 -1.86 6.77
N PRO A 205 19.71 -2.41 7.42
CA PRO A 205 19.51 -3.29 8.56
C PRO A 205 18.79 -2.59 9.73
N PRO A 206 17.96 -3.30 10.51
CA PRO A 206 17.30 -2.75 11.70
C PRO A 206 18.26 -2.09 12.70
N HIS A 207 19.45 -2.67 12.89
CA HIS A 207 20.47 -2.13 13.80
C HIS A 207 21.10 -0.82 13.29
N CYS A 208 20.95 -0.51 12.00
CA CYS A 208 21.46 0.70 11.37
C CYS A 208 20.48 1.88 11.42
N VAL A 209 19.25 1.70 11.90
CA VAL A 209 18.21 2.74 11.87
C VAL A 209 17.69 3.01 13.27
N GLN A 210 17.62 4.29 13.65
CA GLN A 210 17.05 4.72 14.92
C GLN A 210 15.84 5.64 14.68
N LEU A 211 14.71 5.28 15.28
CA LEU A 211 13.49 6.09 15.25
C LEU A 211 13.45 7.09 16.41
N GLY A 212 12.79 8.22 16.18
CA GLY A 212 12.53 9.26 17.16
C GLY A 212 11.06 9.66 17.15
N ARG A 213 10.46 9.78 18.35
CA ARG A 213 9.07 10.20 18.50
C ARG A 213 8.95 11.72 18.36
N VAL A 214 8.11 12.17 17.44
CA VAL A 214 7.77 13.59 17.26
C VAL A 214 6.77 13.97 18.34
N ARG A 215 7.12 14.95 19.19
CA ARG A 215 6.30 15.33 20.35
C ARG A 215 4.89 15.79 19.97
N LEU A 216 4.76 16.55 18.87
CA LEU A 216 3.49 17.17 18.46
C LEU A 216 2.50 16.15 17.89
N THR A 217 2.97 15.25 17.03
CA THR A 217 2.09 14.30 16.31
C THR A 217 2.07 12.92 16.97
N GLY A 218 3.01 12.64 17.88
CA GLY A 218 3.22 11.32 18.45
C GLY A 218 3.80 10.28 17.48
N ARG A 219 3.97 10.64 16.20
CA ARG A 219 4.50 9.78 15.12
C ARG A 219 5.97 9.51 15.33
N TYR A 220 6.43 8.36 14.85
CA TYR A 220 7.86 8.07 14.76
C TYR A 220 8.39 8.53 13.41
N THR A 221 9.54 9.19 13.44
CA THR A 221 10.29 9.57 12.25
C THR A 221 11.70 9.06 12.39
N ILE A 222 12.41 8.95 11.27
CA ILE A 222 13.75 8.43 11.33
C ILE A 222 14.71 9.52 11.80
N ARG A 223 15.34 9.26 12.95
CA ARG A 223 16.19 10.22 13.65
C ARG A 223 17.64 10.10 13.21
N ARG A 224 18.14 8.87 13.04
CA ARG A 224 19.55 8.60 12.74
C ARG A 224 19.70 7.34 11.93
N VAL A 225 20.74 7.33 11.10
CA VAL A 225 21.20 6.17 10.32
C VAL A 225 22.69 5.98 10.49
N THR A 226 23.12 4.74 10.50
CA THR A 226 24.53 4.35 10.39
C THR A 226 24.72 3.43 9.20
N SER A 227 25.94 3.38 8.67
CA SER A 227 26.28 2.37 7.66
C SER A 227 26.38 0.98 8.32
N PRO A 228 26.03 -0.09 7.61
CA PRO A 228 26.35 -1.45 8.04
C PRO A 228 27.86 -1.71 8.00
N ALA A 229 28.30 -2.86 8.52
CA ALA A 229 29.71 -3.24 8.52
C ALA A 229 30.28 -3.46 7.11
N ASP A 230 29.51 -4.09 6.22
CA ASP A 230 29.85 -4.20 4.79
C ASP A 230 29.35 -2.95 4.06
N THR A 231 30.27 -2.02 3.80
CA THR A 231 29.99 -0.79 3.06
C THR A 231 30.40 -0.84 1.59
N GLU A 232 31.13 -1.88 1.17
CA GLU A 232 31.74 -1.89 -0.17
C GLU A 232 30.68 -1.99 -1.27
N HIS A 233 29.58 -2.71 -1.02
CA HIS A 233 28.51 -2.88 -2.00
C HIS A 233 27.17 -2.27 -1.56
N TRP A 234 27.09 -1.66 -0.38
CA TRP A 234 25.84 -1.18 0.18
C TRP A 234 25.27 0.02 -0.61
N THR A 235 24.12 -0.21 -1.25
CA THR A 235 23.45 0.75 -2.13
C THR A 235 21.94 0.72 -1.82
N PRO A 236 21.51 1.32 -0.70
CA PRO A 236 20.17 1.14 -0.15
C PRO A 236 19.07 1.62 -1.10
N VAL A 237 17.96 0.88 -1.12
CA VAL A 237 16.76 1.20 -1.92
C VAL A 237 15.66 1.77 -1.03
N ILE A 238 15.05 2.87 -1.44
CA ILE A 238 13.77 3.35 -0.90
C ILE A 238 12.68 3.12 -1.93
N VAL A 239 11.54 2.63 -1.49
CA VAL A 239 10.35 2.41 -2.32
C VAL A 239 9.28 3.39 -1.86
N ILE A 240 8.75 4.18 -2.77
CA ILE A 240 7.65 5.11 -2.51
C ILE A 240 6.47 4.68 -3.36
N GLY A 241 5.30 4.50 -2.75
CA GLY A 241 4.07 4.27 -3.49
C GLY A 241 2.86 4.87 -2.81
N ASN A 242 1.72 4.88 -3.49
CA ASN A 242 0.48 5.41 -2.96
C ASN A 242 -0.62 4.33 -3.03
N ALA A 243 -0.86 3.66 -1.91
CA ALA A 243 -1.83 2.57 -1.83
C ALA A 243 -3.28 3.05 -2.08
N LEU A 244 -3.57 4.34 -1.89
CA LEU A 244 -4.91 4.92 -2.04
C LEU A 244 -5.14 5.59 -3.40
N ALA A 245 -4.17 5.56 -4.33
CA ALA A 245 -4.28 6.22 -5.64
C ALA A 245 -5.25 5.54 -6.63
N GLY A 246 -6.03 4.55 -6.21
CA GLY A 246 -7.15 4.00 -6.98
C GLY A 246 -6.89 2.67 -7.69
N SER A 247 -5.72 2.04 -7.54
CA SER A 247 -5.48 0.65 -7.95
C SER A 247 -4.96 -0.19 -6.78
N SER A 248 -5.41 -1.44 -6.68
CA SER A 248 -4.89 -2.42 -5.71
C SER A 248 -3.45 -2.86 -6.04
N GLU A 249 -2.94 -2.49 -7.22
CA GLU A 249 -1.61 -2.82 -7.71
C GLU A 249 -0.51 -2.17 -6.86
N ALA A 250 -0.71 -0.94 -6.40
CA ALA A 250 0.29 -0.24 -5.58
C ALA A 250 0.50 -0.93 -4.25
N GLU A 251 -0.58 -1.35 -3.58
CA GLU A 251 -0.46 -2.10 -2.33
C GLU A 251 0.20 -3.47 -2.56
N SER A 252 -0.12 -4.16 -3.66
CA SER A 252 0.54 -5.43 -4.01
C SER A 252 2.06 -5.27 -4.19
N VAL A 253 2.49 -4.22 -4.90
CA VAL A 253 3.91 -3.90 -5.08
C VAL A 253 4.58 -3.56 -3.75
N LEU A 254 3.98 -2.67 -2.95
CA LEU A 254 4.52 -2.29 -1.65
C LEU A 254 4.61 -3.51 -0.71
N SER A 255 3.60 -4.37 -0.71
CA SER A 255 3.56 -5.63 0.04
C SER A 255 4.73 -6.54 -0.35
N ALA A 256 4.98 -6.72 -1.66
CA ALA A 256 6.12 -7.50 -2.15
C ALA A 256 7.47 -6.92 -1.68
N PHE A 257 7.63 -5.59 -1.71
CA PHE A 257 8.85 -4.95 -1.22
C PHE A 257 9.03 -5.07 0.30
N ARG A 258 7.96 -4.98 1.12
CA ARG A 258 8.04 -5.15 2.58
C ARG A 258 8.50 -6.54 3.00
N ARG A 259 8.14 -7.54 2.19
CA ARG A 259 8.53 -8.93 2.41
C ARG A 259 10.05 -9.13 2.36
N VAL A 260 10.72 -8.35 1.51
CA VAL A 260 12.14 -8.48 1.19
C VAL A 260 12.97 -7.45 1.95
N LEU A 261 12.62 -6.17 1.85
CA LEU A 261 13.35 -5.05 2.45
C LEU A 261 13.01 -4.83 3.93
N ASN A 262 13.70 -3.91 4.60
CA ASN A 262 13.24 -3.38 5.87
C ASN A 262 11.92 -2.61 5.64
N PRO A 263 10.84 -2.85 6.40
CA PRO A 263 9.57 -2.14 6.19
C PRO A 263 9.69 -0.61 6.23
N LEU A 264 10.69 -0.04 6.92
CA LEU A 264 10.95 1.41 6.90
C LEU A 264 11.42 1.94 5.54
N GLN A 265 11.92 1.07 4.66
CA GLN A 265 12.32 1.43 3.30
C GLN A 265 11.11 1.52 2.35
N VAL A 266 9.94 1.03 2.74
CA VAL A 266 8.75 0.95 1.90
C VAL A 266 7.70 1.95 2.39
N VAL A 267 7.72 3.13 1.78
CA VAL A 267 6.96 4.29 2.20
C VAL A 267 5.67 4.41 1.40
N ASP A 268 4.54 4.22 2.08
CA ASP A 268 3.24 4.58 1.54
C ASP A 268 2.93 6.06 1.80
N VAL A 269 2.85 6.85 0.72
CA VAL A 269 2.60 8.30 0.79
C VAL A 269 1.16 8.65 1.13
N SER A 270 0.27 7.65 1.17
CA SER A 270 -1.07 7.80 1.75
C SER A 270 -1.01 8.01 3.27
N SER A 271 0.06 7.53 3.90
CA SER A 271 0.26 7.51 5.37
C SER A 271 1.41 8.41 5.84
N VAL A 272 2.41 8.61 5.00
CA VAL A 272 3.64 9.38 5.25
C VAL A 272 3.74 10.50 4.24
N THR A 273 4.20 11.69 4.65
CA THR A 273 4.33 12.78 3.66
C THR A 273 5.52 12.51 2.73
N VAL A 274 5.44 12.95 1.48
CA VAL A 274 6.54 12.80 0.51
C VAL A 274 7.81 13.48 1.03
N GLU A 275 7.69 14.57 1.79
CA GLU A 275 8.84 15.24 2.41
C GLU A 275 9.54 14.36 3.46
N GLU A 276 8.79 13.61 4.26
CA GLU A 276 9.36 12.63 5.20
C GLU A 276 10.09 11.50 4.44
N ALA A 277 9.49 11.01 3.35
CA ALA A 277 10.09 9.98 2.49
C ALA A 277 11.38 10.46 1.82
N VAL A 278 11.38 11.69 1.30
CA VAL A 278 12.53 12.29 0.63
C VAL A 278 13.64 12.69 1.63
N ARG A 279 13.27 13.09 2.86
CA ARG A 279 14.24 13.27 3.96
C ARG A 279 14.98 11.97 4.26
N TRP A 280 14.32 10.83 4.13
CA TRP A 280 14.95 9.53 4.33
C TRP A 280 16.06 9.27 3.32
N CYS A 281 15.80 9.57 2.04
CA CYS A 281 16.80 9.52 0.98
C CYS A 281 18.02 10.41 1.30
N ARG A 282 17.80 11.62 1.82
CA ARG A 282 18.90 12.52 2.20
C ARG A 282 19.78 11.93 3.30
N LEU A 283 19.18 11.38 4.35
CA LEU A 283 19.92 10.79 5.48
C LEU A 283 20.80 9.61 5.05
N LEU A 284 20.30 8.78 4.12
CA LEU A 284 21.08 7.68 3.55
C LEU A 284 22.19 8.20 2.63
N TYR A 285 21.89 9.17 1.78
CA TYR A 285 22.88 9.78 0.90
C TYR A 285 24.06 10.39 1.67
N ASP A 286 23.79 11.08 2.78
CA ASP A 286 24.83 11.64 3.65
C ASP A 286 25.78 10.55 4.21
N LYS A 287 25.32 9.29 4.33
CA LYS A 287 26.14 8.14 4.72
C LYS A 287 26.95 7.59 3.54
N LEU A 288 26.34 7.47 2.37
CA LEU A 288 27.03 7.00 1.16
C LEU A 288 28.13 7.95 0.70
N LEU A 289 27.99 9.26 0.95
CA LEU A 289 29.04 10.25 0.69
C LEU A 289 30.31 10.04 1.53
N GLN A 290 30.23 9.31 2.64
CA GLN A 290 31.37 9.04 3.52
C GLN A 290 32.18 7.82 3.06
N HIS A 291 31.69 7.11 2.04
CA HIS A 291 32.34 5.92 1.50
C HIS A 291 33.39 6.28 0.46
N SER A 292 34.38 5.40 0.27
CA SER A 292 35.48 5.60 -0.68
C SER A 292 35.00 5.81 -2.13
N THR A 293 33.89 5.17 -2.50
CA THR A 293 33.20 5.38 -3.78
C THR A 293 31.85 6.05 -3.52
N PRO A 294 31.65 7.32 -3.89
CA PRO A 294 30.35 7.98 -3.73
C PRO A 294 29.27 7.28 -4.55
N ARG A 295 28.16 6.95 -3.90
CA ARG A 295 26.99 6.32 -4.52
C ARG A 295 25.73 7.12 -4.24
N LYS A 296 24.73 6.95 -5.09
CA LYS A 296 23.40 7.51 -4.91
C LYS A 296 22.50 6.50 -4.21
N VAL A 297 21.44 7.01 -3.59
CA VAL A 297 20.39 6.16 -3.03
C VAL A 297 19.49 5.70 -4.18
N LYS A 298 19.19 4.40 -4.27
CA LYS A 298 18.22 3.91 -5.25
C LYS A 298 16.81 4.26 -4.78
N LEU A 299 15.99 4.83 -5.64
CA LEU A 299 14.62 5.23 -5.35
C LEU A 299 13.67 4.58 -6.36
N VAL A 300 12.80 3.70 -5.90
CA VAL A 300 11.71 3.11 -6.68
C VAL A 300 10.43 3.89 -6.41
N ILE A 301 9.75 4.35 -7.45
CA ILE A 301 8.46 5.04 -7.32
C ILE A 301 7.37 4.19 -7.99
N ALA A 302 6.47 3.63 -7.18
CA ALA A 302 5.37 2.80 -7.62
C ALA A 302 4.05 3.59 -7.61
N GLY A 303 3.51 3.88 -8.80
CA GLY A 303 2.28 4.64 -8.93
C GLY A 303 2.01 5.10 -10.36
N GLY A 304 0.86 5.74 -10.57
CA GLY A 304 0.56 6.44 -11.81
C GLY A 304 1.22 7.81 -11.89
N ASP A 305 1.02 8.51 -13.02
CA ASP A 305 1.68 9.79 -13.34
C ASP A 305 1.55 10.85 -12.23
N GLY A 306 0.39 10.94 -11.55
CA GLY A 306 0.19 11.90 -10.46
C GLY A 306 1.09 11.65 -9.25
N THR A 307 1.28 10.38 -8.85
CA THR A 307 2.17 10.03 -7.74
C THR A 307 3.63 10.25 -8.14
N ILE A 308 3.99 9.85 -9.36
CA ILE A 308 5.34 10.02 -9.88
C ILE A 308 5.70 11.51 -9.95
N ALA A 309 4.86 12.34 -10.58
CA ALA A 309 5.08 13.77 -10.71
C ALA A 309 5.19 14.46 -9.34
N TRP A 310 4.37 14.06 -8.37
CA TRP A 310 4.44 14.62 -7.02
C TRP A 310 5.78 14.34 -6.33
N VAL A 311 6.26 13.10 -6.38
CA VAL A 311 7.56 12.71 -5.81
C VAL A 311 8.71 13.45 -6.52
N LEU A 312 8.71 13.46 -7.86
CA LEU A 312 9.73 14.16 -8.65
C LEU A 312 9.77 15.66 -8.36
N ASN A 313 8.61 16.32 -8.28
CA ASN A 313 8.53 17.74 -7.95
C ASN A 313 9.06 18.04 -6.54
N THR A 314 8.79 17.14 -5.59
CA THR A 314 9.29 17.27 -4.21
C THR A 314 10.82 17.11 -4.16
N LEU A 315 11.38 16.12 -4.86
CA LEU A 315 12.83 15.93 -4.99
C LEU A 315 13.51 17.15 -5.62
N HIS A 316 12.91 17.71 -6.68
CA HIS A 316 13.41 18.91 -7.34
C HIS A 316 13.41 20.11 -6.39
N THR A 317 12.27 20.38 -5.75
CA THR A 317 12.09 21.51 -4.81
C THR A 317 13.06 21.41 -3.62
N LYS A 318 13.32 20.20 -3.13
CA LYS A 318 14.26 19.96 -2.03
C LYS A 318 15.73 19.88 -2.48
N LYS A 319 16.02 20.00 -3.79
CA LYS A 319 17.36 19.88 -4.40
C LYS A 319 18.04 18.54 -4.09
N LEU A 320 17.29 17.44 -4.25
CA LEU A 320 17.74 16.08 -3.96
C LEU A 320 17.79 15.17 -5.18
N MET A 321 17.52 15.69 -6.38
CA MET A 321 17.59 14.92 -7.63
C MET A 321 18.97 14.27 -7.84
N GLN A 322 20.04 14.94 -7.43
CA GLN A 322 21.41 14.43 -7.51
C GLN A 322 21.75 13.38 -6.44
N CYS A 323 20.93 13.23 -5.40
CA CYS A 323 21.15 12.29 -4.31
C CYS A 323 20.62 10.88 -4.62
N VAL A 324 19.77 10.75 -5.64
CA VAL A 324 19.03 9.52 -5.92
C VAL A 324 19.19 9.05 -7.37
N GLU A 325 19.08 7.74 -7.57
CA GLU A 325 18.86 7.09 -8.87
C GLU A 325 17.45 6.56 -8.90
N ILE A 326 16.65 6.98 -9.88
CA ILE A 326 15.20 6.76 -9.87
C ILE A 326 14.84 5.64 -10.84
N ALA A 327 14.07 4.67 -10.35
CA ALA A 327 13.36 3.67 -11.14
C ALA A 327 11.85 3.83 -10.92
N LEU A 328 11.06 3.67 -11.97
CA LEU A 328 9.60 3.71 -11.86
C LEU A 328 9.01 2.31 -11.95
N VAL A 329 7.97 2.08 -11.15
CA VAL A 329 7.01 1.02 -11.33
C VAL A 329 5.70 1.69 -11.75
N PRO A 330 5.45 1.82 -13.06
CA PRO A 330 4.26 2.52 -13.55
C PRO A 330 3.01 1.67 -13.26
N LEU A 331 2.07 2.25 -12.50
CA LEU A 331 0.85 1.57 -12.07
C LEU A 331 -0.39 2.28 -12.62
N GLY A 332 -1.38 1.50 -13.06
CA GLY A 332 -2.58 2.00 -13.73
C GLY A 332 -2.47 2.06 -15.26
N THR A 333 -3.43 2.73 -15.89
CA THR A 333 -3.65 2.70 -17.35
C THR A 333 -2.95 3.85 -18.11
N GLY A 334 -2.71 4.97 -17.44
CA GLY A 334 -2.02 6.16 -17.96
C GLY A 334 -0.57 6.21 -17.49
N ASN A 335 0.28 5.42 -18.14
CA ASN A 335 1.73 5.33 -17.87
C ASN A 335 2.53 6.13 -18.89
N ASP A 336 2.05 7.33 -19.24
CA ASP A 336 2.59 8.10 -20.36
C ASP A 336 3.98 8.62 -20.04
N LEU A 337 4.23 9.01 -18.78
CA LEU A 337 5.55 9.44 -18.34
C LEU A 337 6.59 8.30 -18.42
N SER A 338 6.21 7.07 -18.07
CA SER A 338 7.08 5.90 -18.18
C SER A 338 7.43 5.56 -19.63
N ARG A 339 6.44 5.63 -20.53
CA ARG A 339 6.63 5.39 -21.97
C ARG A 339 7.56 6.43 -22.59
N VAL A 340 7.36 7.71 -22.27
CA VAL A 340 8.16 8.83 -22.80
C VAL A 340 9.61 8.76 -22.30
N LEU A 341 9.84 8.33 -21.06
CA LEU A 341 11.17 8.22 -20.47
C LEU A 341 11.89 6.90 -20.83
N GLY A 342 11.27 6.05 -21.65
CA GLY A 342 11.88 4.79 -22.10
C GLY A 342 11.90 3.68 -21.06
N TRP A 343 11.09 3.80 -20.00
CA TRP A 343 11.02 2.83 -18.89
C TRP A 343 10.01 1.70 -19.11
N GLY A 344 9.27 1.73 -20.22
CA GLY A 344 8.38 0.65 -20.62
C GLY A 344 6.91 0.83 -20.20
N GLY A 345 6.13 -0.25 -20.41
CA GLY A 345 4.69 -0.32 -20.18
C GLY A 345 4.31 -0.79 -18.76
N ALA A 346 3.06 -1.23 -18.61
CA ALA A 346 2.54 -1.77 -17.34
C ALA A 346 3.29 -3.06 -16.94
N LEU A 347 3.25 -3.40 -15.65
CA LEU A 347 3.95 -4.57 -15.10
C LEU A 347 3.38 -5.88 -15.67
N ASP A 348 4.21 -6.66 -16.36
CA ASP A 348 3.79 -7.88 -17.10
C ASP A 348 3.38 -9.07 -16.19
N SER A 349 3.73 -9.05 -14.90
CA SER A 349 3.37 -10.14 -13.97
C SER A 349 3.16 -9.64 -12.54
N THR A 350 2.07 -10.11 -11.93
CA THR A 350 1.84 -10.03 -10.48
C THR A 350 1.79 -11.46 -9.93
N PRO A 351 2.48 -11.78 -8.82
CA PRO A 351 3.27 -10.90 -7.96
C PRO A 351 4.66 -10.52 -8.55
N LEU A 352 5.15 -9.33 -8.18
CA LEU A 352 6.48 -8.81 -8.57
C LEU A 352 7.59 -9.62 -7.89
N ASP A 353 8.52 -10.20 -8.67
CA ASP A 353 9.79 -10.68 -8.13
C ASP A 353 10.72 -9.49 -7.84
N VAL A 354 10.69 -9.02 -6.59
CA VAL A 354 11.50 -7.89 -6.12
C VAL A 354 13.00 -8.17 -6.23
N ALA A 355 13.43 -9.41 -5.98
CA ALA A 355 14.86 -9.74 -6.03
C ALA A 355 15.38 -9.70 -7.47
N GLN A 356 14.55 -10.08 -8.44
CA GLN A 356 14.85 -9.91 -9.86
C GLN A 356 14.79 -8.43 -10.28
N TYR A 357 13.77 -7.67 -9.84
CA TYR A 357 13.61 -6.27 -10.21
C TYR A 357 14.73 -5.35 -9.73
N LEU A 358 15.37 -5.68 -8.59
CA LEU A 358 16.43 -4.85 -8.01
C LEU A 358 17.82 -5.06 -8.63
N ARG A 359 18.03 -6.14 -9.41
CA ARG A 359 19.30 -6.47 -10.07
C ARG A 359 19.46 -5.76 -11.41
#